data_AF-A0A7J2LQL7-F1
#
_entry.id   AF-A0A7J2LQL7-F1
#
_cell.length_a   1.000
_cell.length_b   1.000
_cell.length_c   1.000
_cell.angle_alpha   90.00
_cell.angle_beta   90.00
_cell.angle_gamma   90.00
#
_symmetry.space_group_name_H-M   'P 1'
#
loop_
_entity.id
_entity.type
_entity.pdbx_description
1 polymer ?
#
loop_
_entity_poly.entity_id
_entity_poly.type
_entity_poly.pdbx_seq_one_letter_code
_entity_poly.pdbx_strand_id
1 'polypeptide(L)'
;MSDTEEKPLLLWEVIKILEKRRGSSQHWDKADQRKVYEYASKFYKLELEDALELLNILVEKFNIPRVIAVQLVDTLPVTLDELEPFFKELEDIVQHAKVYKAGELPQFIKEVIDFSEKFNGMTKDQRENFVRDLLDALRMYWEKSRKIVEVEKEE
;
A
#
# COMPACT_ATOMS: atom_id res chain seq x y z
N MET A 1 -1.91 27.42 10.14
CA MET A 1 -1.94 26.63 8.90
C MET A 1 -2.74 25.39 9.23
N SER A 2 -3.69 24.94 8.41
CA SER A 2 -4.35 23.67 8.74
C SER A 2 -3.31 22.57 8.63
N ASP A 3 -3.22 21.71 9.65
CA ASP A 3 -2.42 20.49 9.64
C ASP A 3 -3.08 19.50 8.67
N THR A 4 -2.98 19.79 7.38
CA THR A 4 -3.49 18.93 6.32
C THR A 4 -2.42 17.89 6.03
N GLU A 5 -2.70 16.64 6.38
CA GLU A 5 -1.81 15.51 6.14
C GLU A 5 -2.19 14.76 4.86
N GLU A 6 -1.17 14.38 4.09
CA GLU A 6 -1.34 13.48 2.96
C GLU A 6 -1.49 12.04 3.46
N LYS A 7 -2.59 11.38 3.10
CA LYS A 7 -2.88 10.00 3.47
C LYS A 7 -2.85 9.10 2.22
N PRO A 8 -1.93 8.11 2.14
CA PRO A 8 -1.97 7.08 1.12
C PRO A 8 -3.28 6.27 1.20
N LEU A 9 -3.84 5.88 0.06
CA LEU A 9 -5.14 5.22 -0.04
C LEU A 9 -5.02 3.90 -0.79
N LEU A 10 -5.70 2.87 -0.30
CA LEU A 10 -5.91 1.62 -1.03
C LEU A 10 -6.71 1.87 -2.31
N LEU A 11 -6.56 0.98 -3.31
CA LEU A 11 -7.43 0.98 -4.49
C LEU A 11 -8.92 0.97 -4.09
N TRP A 12 -9.28 0.25 -3.04
CA TRP A 12 -10.65 0.23 -2.50
C TRP A 12 -11.13 1.57 -1.96
N GLU A 13 -10.28 2.31 -1.24
CA GLU A 13 -10.61 3.64 -0.74
C GLU A 13 -10.82 4.61 -1.93
N VAL A 14 -9.99 4.49 -2.97
CA VAL A 14 -10.14 5.24 -4.23
C VAL A 14 -11.47 4.92 -4.91
N ILE A 15 -11.84 3.64 -5.03
CA ILE A 15 -13.14 3.21 -5.57
C ILE A 15 -14.28 3.90 -4.81
N LYS A 16 -14.28 3.83 -3.46
CA LYS A 16 -15.35 4.41 -2.64
C LYS A 16 -15.46 5.93 -2.79
N ILE A 17 -14.33 6.64 -2.87
CA ILE A 17 -14.32 8.08 -3.11
C ILE A 17 -14.93 8.41 -4.48
N LEU A 18 -14.57 7.65 -5.52
CA LEU A 18 -15.06 7.84 -6.87
C LEU A 18 -16.55 7.48 -7.00
N GLU A 19 -17.01 6.40 -6.38
CA GLU A 19 -18.44 6.03 -6.31
C GLU A 19 -19.26 7.13 -5.63
N LYS A 20 -18.80 7.62 -4.47
CA LYS A 20 -19.44 8.71 -3.75
C LYS A 20 -19.50 9.98 -4.58
N ARG A 21 -18.42 10.28 -5.32
CA ARG A 21 -18.36 11.45 -6.19
C ARG A 21 -19.31 11.34 -7.39
N ARG A 22 -19.38 10.18 -8.03
CA ARG A 22 -20.31 9.91 -9.13
C ARG A 22 -21.77 9.99 -8.67
N GLY A 23 -22.05 9.62 -7.43
CA GLY A 23 -23.40 9.59 -6.87
C GLY A 23 -24.29 8.65 -7.68
N SER A 24 -25.50 9.10 -8.02
CA SER A 24 -26.45 8.36 -8.86
C SER A 24 -26.27 8.61 -10.37
N SER A 25 -25.26 9.40 -10.78
CA SER A 25 -25.02 9.67 -12.18
C SER A 25 -24.55 8.42 -12.92
N GLN A 26 -25.08 8.19 -14.12
CA GLN A 26 -24.54 7.16 -15.02
C GLN A 26 -23.24 7.60 -15.72
N HIS A 27 -22.89 8.88 -15.62
CA HIS A 27 -21.71 9.45 -16.26
C HIS A 27 -20.72 10.00 -15.23
N TRP A 28 -19.44 9.90 -15.57
CA TRP A 28 -18.35 10.49 -14.81
C TRP A 28 -18.15 11.95 -15.20
N ASP A 29 -17.86 12.83 -14.22
CA ASP A 29 -17.60 14.25 -14.49
C ASP A 29 -16.42 14.45 -15.45
N LYS A 30 -15.41 13.56 -15.36
CA LYS A 30 -14.18 13.60 -16.15
C LYS A 30 -13.80 12.21 -16.62
N ALA A 31 -13.25 12.11 -17.83
CA ALA A 31 -12.77 10.85 -18.40
C ALA A 31 -11.70 10.17 -17.51
N ASP A 32 -10.85 10.95 -16.84
CA ASP A 32 -9.79 10.39 -15.98
C ASP A 32 -10.36 9.72 -14.72
N GLN A 33 -11.47 10.23 -14.16
CA GLN A 33 -12.13 9.58 -13.03
C GLN A 33 -12.66 8.20 -13.41
N ARG A 34 -13.25 8.08 -14.61
CA ARG A 34 -13.70 6.80 -15.15
C ARG A 34 -12.54 5.82 -15.28
N LYS A 35 -11.44 6.24 -15.89
CA LYS A 35 -10.26 5.38 -16.09
C LYS A 35 -9.64 4.92 -14.78
N VAL A 36 -9.53 5.80 -13.80
CA VAL A 36 -9.01 5.45 -12.46
C VAL A 36 -9.95 4.47 -11.76
N TYR A 37 -11.26 4.67 -11.84
CA TYR A 37 -12.24 3.72 -11.31
C TYR A 37 -12.13 2.36 -11.99
N GLU A 38 -12.13 2.31 -13.33
CA GLU A 38 -11.98 1.07 -14.10
C GLU A 38 -10.68 0.33 -13.74
N TYR A 39 -9.57 1.06 -13.59
CA TYR A 39 -8.30 0.50 -13.13
C TYR A 39 -8.42 -0.08 -11.72
N ALA A 40 -8.85 0.72 -10.74
CA ALA A 40 -8.93 0.30 -9.36
C ALA A 40 -9.85 -0.91 -9.19
N SER A 41 -11.03 -0.90 -9.83
CA SER A 41 -11.99 -2.02 -9.82
C SER A 41 -11.44 -3.28 -10.48
N LYS A 42 -10.53 -3.16 -11.45
CA LYS A 42 -9.91 -4.31 -12.11
C LYS A 42 -8.78 -4.91 -11.29
N PHE A 43 -7.95 -4.08 -10.66
CA PHE A 43 -6.67 -4.52 -10.10
C PHE A 43 -6.67 -4.78 -8.59
N TYR A 44 -7.70 -4.40 -7.85
CA TYR A 44 -7.77 -4.71 -6.42
C TYR A 44 -7.69 -6.24 -6.17
N LYS A 45 -6.84 -6.66 -5.23
CA LYS A 45 -6.51 -8.07 -4.98
C LYS A 45 -7.41 -8.73 -3.94
N LEU A 46 -7.80 -7.97 -2.92
CA LEU A 46 -8.58 -8.44 -1.78
C LEU A 46 -9.92 -7.74 -1.73
N GLU A 47 -10.97 -8.37 -1.21
CA GLU A 47 -12.21 -7.66 -0.90
C GLU A 47 -11.98 -6.59 0.18
N LEU A 48 -12.89 -5.60 0.27
CA LEU A 48 -12.68 -4.41 1.10
C LEU A 48 -12.33 -4.74 2.56
N GLU A 49 -13.03 -5.71 3.15
CA GLU A 49 -12.86 -6.10 4.55
C GLU A 49 -11.46 -6.70 4.79
N ASP A 50 -11.05 -7.66 3.96
CA ASP A 50 -9.72 -8.28 4.02
C ASP A 50 -8.60 -7.27 3.72
N ALA A 51 -8.81 -6.34 2.78
CA ALA A 51 -7.84 -5.30 2.45
C ALA A 51 -7.60 -4.35 3.64
N LEU A 52 -8.67 -3.94 4.33
CA LEU A 52 -8.58 -3.11 5.52
C LEU A 52 -7.97 -3.86 6.70
N GLU A 53 -8.30 -5.14 6.87
CA GLU A 53 -7.73 -5.96 7.94
C GLU A 53 -6.23 -6.16 7.75
N LEU A 54 -5.79 -6.55 6.54
CA LEU A 54 -4.36 -6.69 6.23
C LEU A 54 -3.62 -5.37 6.41
N LEU A 55 -4.18 -4.26 5.93
CA LEU A 55 -3.60 -2.94 6.10
C LEU A 55 -3.38 -2.59 7.59
N ASN A 56 -4.37 -2.86 8.45
CA ASN A 56 -4.25 -2.66 9.89
C ASN A 56 -3.16 -3.56 10.48
N ILE A 57 -3.07 -4.83 10.07
CA ILE A 57 -2.00 -5.73 10.51
C ILE A 57 -0.62 -5.17 10.14
N LEU A 58 -0.44 -4.72 8.90
CA LEU A 58 0.84 -4.19 8.42
C LEU A 58 1.25 -2.92 9.20
N VAL A 59 0.31 -2.01 9.45
CA VAL A 59 0.59 -0.75 10.15
C VAL A 59 0.77 -0.96 11.66
N GLU A 60 -0.11 -1.71 12.32
CA GLU A 60 -0.11 -1.82 13.79
C GLU A 60 0.85 -2.90 14.30
N LYS A 61 0.87 -4.08 13.67
CA LYS A 61 1.70 -5.20 14.13
C LYS A 61 3.13 -5.10 13.61
N PHE A 62 3.29 -4.80 12.33
CA PHE A 62 4.62 -4.74 11.69
C PHE A 62 5.22 -3.32 11.72
N ASN A 63 4.46 -2.31 12.14
CA ASN A 63 4.88 -0.91 12.13
C ASN A 63 5.33 -0.44 10.73
N ILE A 64 4.80 -1.05 9.66
CA ILE A 64 5.15 -0.69 8.29
C ILE A 64 4.49 0.67 7.98
N PRO A 65 5.24 1.65 7.45
CA PRO A 65 4.71 2.96 7.09
C PRO A 65 3.52 2.80 6.14
N ARG A 66 2.46 3.60 6.36
CA ARG A 66 1.21 3.43 5.60
C ARG A 66 1.41 3.47 4.09
N VAL A 67 2.34 4.31 3.61
CA VAL A 67 2.68 4.43 2.18
C VAL A 67 3.19 3.13 1.57
N ILE A 68 3.90 2.29 2.34
CA ILE A 68 4.34 0.97 1.90
C ILE A 68 3.26 -0.08 2.16
N ALA A 69 2.59 -0.02 3.31
CA ALA A 69 1.54 -0.98 3.68
C ALA A 69 0.41 -1.01 2.64
N VAL A 70 -0.02 0.16 2.13
CA VAL A 70 -1.00 0.26 1.04
C VAL A 70 -0.53 -0.48 -0.21
N GLN A 71 0.73 -0.28 -0.62
CA GLN A 71 1.27 -0.96 -1.79
C GLN A 71 1.33 -2.47 -1.60
N LEU A 72 1.74 -2.94 -0.41
CA LEU A 72 1.75 -4.37 -0.08
C LEU A 72 0.35 -4.99 -0.14
N VAL A 73 -0.69 -4.29 0.31
CA VAL A 73 -2.08 -4.76 0.19
C VAL A 73 -2.53 -4.83 -1.27
N ASP A 74 -2.24 -3.79 -2.06
CA ASP A 74 -2.70 -3.68 -3.45
C ASP A 74 -1.93 -4.61 -4.41
N THR A 75 -0.69 -4.99 -4.08
CA THR A 75 0.16 -5.89 -4.90
C THR A 75 0.18 -7.33 -4.40
N LEU A 76 0.08 -7.51 -3.08
CA LEU A 76 0.05 -8.78 -2.36
C LEU A 76 1.22 -9.73 -2.69
N PRO A 77 2.48 -9.32 -2.42
CA PRO A 77 3.67 -10.12 -2.72
C PRO A 77 3.75 -11.34 -1.80
N VAL A 78 4.14 -12.50 -2.34
CA VAL A 78 4.17 -13.79 -1.62
C VAL A 78 5.55 -14.45 -1.60
N THR A 79 6.53 -13.84 -2.25
CA THR A 79 7.93 -14.27 -2.30
C THR A 79 8.87 -13.19 -1.77
N LEU A 80 10.08 -13.60 -1.39
CA LEU A 80 11.13 -12.66 -0.95
C LEU A 80 11.52 -11.69 -2.07
N ASP A 81 11.65 -12.21 -3.29
CA ASP A 81 12.04 -11.41 -4.46
C ASP A 81 10.98 -10.34 -4.80
N GLU A 82 9.70 -10.64 -4.58
CA GLU A 82 8.62 -9.65 -4.73
C GLU A 82 8.58 -8.61 -3.60
N LEU A 83 9.11 -8.93 -2.41
CA LEU A 83 9.20 -8.00 -1.29
C LEU A 83 10.39 -7.03 -1.40
N GLU A 84 11.48 -7.45 -2.04
CA GLU A 84 12.72 -6.68 -2.16
C GLU A 84 12.52 -5.24 -2.69
N PRO A 85 11.68 -4.99 -3.73
CA PRO A 85 11.45 -3.64 -4.24
C PRO A 85 10.91 -2.67 -3.19
N PHE A 86 10.06 -3.15 -2.25
CA PHE A 86 9.48 -2.30 -1.20
C PHE A 86 10.51 -1.91 -0.13
N PHE A 87 11.43 -2.83 0.20
CA PHE A 87 12.54 -2.51 1.09
C PHE A 87 13.50 -1.51 0.44
N LYS A 88 13.76 -1.66 -0.85
CA LYS A 88 14.56 -0.70 -1.61
C LYS A 88 13.89 0.68 -1.69
N GLU A 89 12.57 0.73 -1.91
CA GLU A 89 11.83 1.99 -1.92
C GLU A 89 11.94 2.72 -0.57
N LEU A 90 11.86 2.00 0.56
CA LEU A 90 12.09 2.59 1.89
C LEU A 90 13.48 3.23 1.99
N GLU A 91 14.53 2.55 1.51
CA GLU A 91 15.89 3.09 1.49
C GLU A 91 15.97 4.35 0.61
N ASP A 92 15.41 4.31 -0.59
CA ASP A 92 15.41 5.42 -1.54
C ASP A 92 14.70 6.66 -0.95
N ILE A 93 13.52 6.47 -0.34
CA ILE A 93 12.78 7.54 0.34
C ILE A 93 13.66 8.18 1.43
N VAL A 94 14.32 7.37 2.26
CA VAL A 94 15.20 7.87 3.33
C VAL A 94 16.40 8.63 2.75
N GLN A 95 17.03 8.16 1.67
CA GLN A 95 18.14 8.88 1.06
C GLN A 95 17.70 10.23 0.50
N HIS A 96 16.56 10.27 -0.18
CA HIS A 96 16.00 11.51 -0.72
C HIS A 96 15.60 12.49 0.38
N ALA A 97 15.09 11.99 1.51
CA ALA A 97 14.69 12.82 2.64
C ALA A 97 15.87 13.58 3.28
N LYS A 98 17.10 13.06 3.24
CA LYS A 98 18.31 13.71 3.79
C LYS A 98 18.64 15.05 3.15
N VAL A 99 18.13 15.32 1.95
CA VAL A 99 18.36 16.57 1.22
C VAL A 99 17.45 17.70 1.72
N TYR A 100 16.37 17.36 2.43
CA TYR A 100 15.40 18.32 2.96
C TYR A 100 15.71 18.71 4.42
N LYS A 101 15.20 19.87 4.84
CA LYS A 101 15.26 20.26 6.26
C LYS A 101 14.24 19.45 7.05
N ALA A 102 14.60 18.97 8.24
CA ALA A 102 13.74 18.10 9.06
C ALA A 102 12.35 18.69 9.38
N GLY A 103 12.22 20.03 9.44
CA GLY A 103 10.94 20.72 9.68
C GLY A 103 10.01 20.79 8.47
N GLU A 104 10.48 20.40 7.28
CA GLU A 104 9.73 20.46 6.02
C GLU A 104 9.23 19.08 5.56
N LEU A 105 9.58 18.01 6.28
CA LEU A 105 9.21 16.65 5.88
C LEU A 105 7.72 16.36 6.15
N PRO A 106 6.97 15.85 5.15
CA PRO A 106 5.64 15.30 5.37
C PRO A 106 5.63 14.19 6.41
N GLN A 107 4.49 14.01 7.09
CA GLN A 107 4.35 13.01 8.16
C GLN A 107 4.68 11.58 7.68
N PHE A 108 4.22 11.18 6.50
CA PHE A 108 4.50 9.85 5.95
C PHE A 108 6.00 9.60 5.71
N ILE A 109 6.78 10.65 5.40
CA ILE A 109 8.24 10.52 5.25
C ILE A 109 8.90 10.27 6.61
N LYS A 110 8.41 10.93 7.67
CA LYS A 110 8.90 10.71 9.04
C LYS A 110 8.64 9.27 9.47
N GLU A 111 7.44 8.74 9.20
CA GLU A 111 7.10 7.34 9.47
C GLU A 111 8.04 6.36 8.75
N VAL A 112 8.39 6.65 7.49
CA VAL A 112 9.36 5.85 6.72
C VAL A 112 10.75 5.88 7.34
N ILE A 113 11.23 7.06 7.77
CA ILE A 113 12.51 7.20 8.45
C ILE A 113 12.51 6.41 9.77
N ASP A 114 11.49 6.61 10.60
CA ASP A 114 11.36 5.93 11.90
C ASP A 114 11.33 4.40 11.75
N PHE A 115 10.61 3.89 10.74
CA PHE A 115 10.61 2.46 10.42
C PHE A 115 11.99 1.99 9.96
N SER A 116 12.62 2.71 9.04
CA SER A 116 13.92 2.35 8.49
C SER A 116 15.00 2.30 9.57
N GLU A 117 15.01 3.25 10.51
CA GLU A 117 15.93 3.26 11.65
C GLU A 117 15.72 2.04 12.55
N LYS A 118 14.47 1.72 12.91
CA LYS A 118 14.14 0.53 13.71
C LYS A 118 14.53 -0.76 12.99
N PHE A 119 14.19 -0.88 11.71
CA PHE A 119 14.49 -2.05 10.89
C PHE A 119 16.00 -2.24 10.73
N ASN A 120 16.75 -1.16 10.49
CA ASN A 120 18.21 -1.19 10.41
C ASN A 120 18.88 -1.48 11.78
N GLY A 121 18.23 -1.16 12.90
CA GLY A 121 18.68 -1.51 14.23
C GLY A 121 18.53 -3.00 14.59
N MET A 122 17.74 -3.77 13.84
CA MET A 122 17.53 -5.20 14.11
C MET A 122 18.77 -6.05 13.83
N THR A 123 18.98 -7.09 14.63
CA THR A 123 19.94 -8.15 14.32
C THR A 123 19.51 -8.95 13.09
N LYS A 124 20.45 -9.73 12.52
CA LYS A 124 20.16 -10.60 11.38
C LYS A 124 18.97 -11.54 11.66
N ASP A 125 18.99 -12.24 12.79
CA ASP A 125 17.92 -13.16 13.18
C ASP A 125 16.59 -12.45 13.38
N GLN A 126 16.59 -11.22 13.93
CA GLN A 126 15.38 -10.42 14.07
C GLN A 126 14.80 -10.04 12.70
N ARG A 127 15.64 -9.64 11.74
CA ARG A 127 15.19 -9.31 10.38
C ARG A 127 14.65 -10.55 9.65
N GLU A 128 15.34 -11.69 9.76
CA GLU A 128 14.88 -12.94 9.15
C GLU A 128 13.51 -13.36 9.70
N ASN A 129 13.32 -13.28 11.02
CA ASN A 129 12.02 -13.55 11.64
C ASN A 129 10.95 -12.54 11.21
N PHE A 130 11.28 -11.24 11.18
CA PHE A 130 10.35 -10.19 10.71
C PHE A 130 9.88 -10.47 9.29
N VAL A 131 10.80 -10.74 8.37
CA VAL A 131 10.48 -10.97 6.95
C VAL A 131 9.68 -12.27 6.78
N ARG A 132 10.02 -13.33 7.52
CA ARG A 132 9.23 -14.58 7.50
C ARG A 132 7.80 -14.32 7.97
N ASP A 133 7.63 -13.68 9.12
CA ASP A 133 6.32 -13.44 9.72
C ASP A 133 5.48 -12.49 8.83
N LEU A 134 6.13 -11.53 8.16
CA LEU A 134 5.49 -10.66 7.18
C LEU A 134 5.00 -11.45 5.96
N LEU A 135 5.85 -12.32 5.41
CA LEU A 135 5.46 -13.20 4.30
C LEU A 135 4.32 -14.14 4.67
N ASP A 136 4.34 -14.70 5.88
CA ASP A 136 3.28 -15.58 6.36
C ASP A 136 1.94 -14.82 6.45
N ALA A 137 1.96 -13.58 6.94
CA ALA A 137 0.77 -12.72 6.93
C ALA A 137 0.27 -12.45 5.50
N LEU A 138 1.15 -12.07 4.58
CA LEU A 138 0.78 -11.79 3.18
C LEU A 138 0.22 -13.02 2.47
N ARG A 139 0.82 -14.20 2.68
CA ARG A 139 0.38 -15.47 2.10
C ARG A 139 -1.01 -15.89 2.61
N MET A 140 -1.29 -15.67 3.88
CA MET A 140 -2.61 -15.93 4.45
C MET A 140 -3.71 -15.13 3.73
N TYR A 141 -3.43 -13.88 3.35
CA TYR A 141 -4.37 -13.08 2.57
C TYR A 141 -4.34 -13.41 1.08
N TRP A 142 -3.20 -13.84 0.54
CA TRP A 142 -3.11 -14.33 -0.85
C TRP A 142 -4.08 -15.48 -1.13
N GLU A 143 -4.29 -16.38 -0.17
CA GLU A 143 -5.28 -17.45 -0.29
C GLU A 143 -6.72 -16.94 -0.46
N LYS A 144 -7.02 -15.74 0.03
CA LYS A 144 -8.30 -15.04 -0.12
C LYS A 144 -8.35 -14.14 -1.36
N SER A 145 -7.25 -14.03 -2.11
CA SER A 145 -7.15 -13.09 -3.22
C SER A 145 -8.08 -13.46 -4.37
N ARG A 146 -8.57 -12.43 -5.05
CA ARG A 146 -9.35 -12.58 -6.28
C ARG A 146 -8.47 -13.19 -7.36
N LYS A 147 -8.98 -14.25 -7.99
CA LYS A 147 -8.48 -14.66 -9.30
C LYS A 147 -8.79 -13.54 -10.27
N ILE A 148 -7.77 -12.79 -10.70
CA ILE A 148 -7.94 -11.83 -11.80
C ILE A 148 -8.23 -12.67 -13.03
N VAL A 149 -9.51 -12.79 -13.39
CA VAL A 149 -9.93 -13.46 -14.63
C VAL A 149 -9.43 -12.56 -15.75
N GLU A 150 -8.50 -13.07 -16.56
CA GLU A 150 -8.18 -12.43 -17.83
C GLU A 150 -9.46 -12.40 -18.64
N VAL A 151 -9.96 -11.20 -18.93
CA VAL A 151 -11.05 -11.04 -19.89
C VAL A 151 -10.46 -11.47 -21.22
N GLU A 152 -10.83 -12.66 -21.70
CA GLU A 152 -10.56 -13.08 -23.08
C GLU A 152 -10.98 -11.92 -23.97
N LYS A 153 -10.02 -11.38 -24.72
CA LYS A 153 -10.35 -10.43 -25.79
C LYS A 153 -11.14 -11.25 -26.81
N GLU A 154 -12.45 -11.09 -26.84
CA GLU A 154 -13.24 -11.48 -28.01
C GLU A 154 -12.67 -10.68 -29.20
N GLU A 155 -12.01 -11.38 -30.12
CA GLU A 155 -11.52 -10.87 -31.41
C GLU A 155 -12.68 -10.52 -32.36
#